data_AF-A0A955PAE5-F1
#
_entry.id   AF-A0A955PAE5-F1
#
_cell.length_a   1.000
_cell.length_b   1.000
_cell.length_c   1.000
_cell.angle_alpha   90.00
_cell.angle_beta   90.00
_cell.angle_gamma   90.00
#
_symmetry.space_group_name_H-M   'P 1'
#
loop_
_entity.id
_entity.type
_entity.pdbx_description
1 polymer ?
#
loop_
_entity_poly.entity_id
_entity_poly.type
_entity_poly.pdbx_seq_one_letter_code
_entity_poly.pdbx_strand_id
1 'polypeptide(L)'
;GKPHPGPWGAVNEGYEFQIQGQHTGDLYSFQESSEVPLKEPGQYNHMKIEATGQHYKVWVNDKLVGDYTGERSTKGYVGVQNHDPNSIVRFKNIVVTPK
;
A
#
# COMPACT_ATOMS: atom_id res chain seq x y z
N GLY A 1 23.51 5.44 6.51
CA GLY A 1 22.46 4.56 5.95
C GLY A 1 22.93 4.07 4.61
N LYS A 2 22.73 2.79 4.28
CA LYS A 2 23.01 2.30 2.92
C LYS A 2 22.08 2.98 1.90
N PRO A 3 22.50 3.16 0.63
CA PRO A 3 21.67 3.83 -0.36
C PRO A 3 20.40 3.03 -0.61
N HIS A 4 19.32 3.75 -0.94
CA HIS A 4 18.07 3.16 -1.40
C HIS A 4 18.39 2.25 -2.59
N PRO A 5 18.04 0.95 -2.58
CA PRO A 5 18.07 0.18 -3.81
C PRO A 5 17.08 0.89 -4.75
N GLY A 6 17.41 1.01 -6.03
CA GLY A 6 16.66 1.81 -7.01
C GLY A 6 15.17 1.43 -7.10
N PRO A 7 14.40 1.94 -8.07
CA PRO A 7 12.94 1.75 -8.12
C PRO A 7 12.45 0.30 -7.94
N TRP A 8 13.24 -0.69 -8.37
CA TRP A 8 12.96 -2.13 -8.20
C TRP A 8 13.23 -2.69 -6.80
N GLY A 9 14.09 -2.06 -6.01
CA GLY A 9 14.41 -2.49 -4.65
C GLY A 9 13.21 -2.40 -3.71
N ALA A 10 12.42 -1.34 -3.85
CA ALA A 10 11.18 -1.19 -3.06
C ALA A 10 10.15 -2.29 -3.39
N VAL A 11 10.08 -2.72 -4.66
CA VAL A 11 9.18 -3.79 -5.12
C VAL A 11 9.67 -5.17 -4.65
N ASN A 12 10.97 -5.43 -4.75
CA ASN A 12 11.55 -6.74 -4.45
C ASN A 12 11.71 -6.98 -2.95
N GLU A 13 12.02 -5.94 -2.18
CA GLU A 13 12.36 -6.03 -0.76
C GLU A 13 11.27 -5.46 0.16
N GLY A 14 10.30 -4.72 -0.39
CA GLY A 14 9.19 -4.13 0.32
C GLY A 14 7.84 -4.73 -0.07
N TYR A 15 6.80 -4.36 0.65
CA TYR A 15 5.42 -4.73 0.33
C TYR A 15 4.71 -3.57 -0.37
N GLU A 16 4.00 -3.88 -1.46
CA GLU A 16 3.19 -2.92 -2.21
C GLU A 16 1.71 -3.24 -1.98
N PHE A 17 0.98 -2.24 -1.48
CA PHE A 17 -0.47 -2.29 -1.40
C PHE A 17 -1.06 -1.49 -2.55
N GLN A 18 -1.82 -2.17 -3.40
CA GLN A 18 -2.11 -1.66 -4.73
C GLN A 18 -3.19 -0.56 -4.71
N ILE A 19 -3.09 0.41 -5.63
CA ILE A 19 -4.10 1.45 -5.87
C ILE A 19 -4.47 1.42 -7.35
N GLN A 20 -5.37 0.51 -7.71
CA GLN A 20 -5.74 0.29 -9.11
C GLN A 20 -7.12 -0.36 -9.21
N GLY A 21 -8.20 0.43 -9.27
CA GLY A 21 -9.55 -0.09 -9.50
C GLY A 21 -9.87 -1.31 -8.61
N GLN A 22 -10.23 -2.44 -9.24
CA GLN A 22 -10.56 -3.72 -8.59
C GLN A 22 -9.40 -4.42 -7.86
N HIS A 23 -8.18 -3.89 -7.92
CA HIS A 23 -7.03 -4.39 -7.18
C HIS A 23 -6.70 -3.52 -5.97
N THR A 24 -7.50 -2.49 -5.68
CA THR A 24 -7.17 -1.57 -4.58
C THR A 24 -7.20 -2.27 -3.22
N GLY A 25 -6.05 -2.28 -2.55
CA GLY A 25 -5.85 -2.97 -1.28
C GLY A 25 -5.13 -4.32 -1.40
N ASP A 26 -4.98 -4.86 -2.61
CA ASP A 26 -4.23 -6.09 -2.84
C ASP A 26 -2.79 -5.95 -2.35
N LEU A 27 -2.25 -7.01 -1.74
CA LEU A 27 -0.82 -7.14 -1.52
C LEU A 27 -0.19 -7.71 -2.80
N TYR A 28 0.42 -6.82 -3.59
CA TYR A 28 0.84 -7.11 -4.96
C TYR A 28 1.75 -8.35 -5.05
N SER A 29 1.36 -9.32 -5.90
CA SER A 29 2.03 -10.63 -6.08
C SER A 29 1.92 -11.63 -4.91
N PHE A 30 1.14 -11.32 -3.86
CA PHE A 30 0.98 -12.22 -2.70
C PHE A 30 -0.48 -12.61 -2.44
N GLN A 31 -1.37 -11.62 -2.28
CA GLN A 31 -2.74 -11.90 -1.86
C GLN A 31 -3.70 -10.79 -2.27
N GLU A 32 -4.86 -11.18 -2.81
CA GLU A 32 -5.95 -10.28 -3.14
C GLU A 32 -6.62 -9.72 -1.88
N SER A 33 -7.16 -8.52 -2.00
CA SER A 33 -8.08 -7.93 -1.03
C SER A 33 -9.39 -8.72 -1.00
N SER A 34 -10.03 -8.81 0.16
CA SER A 34 -11.32 -9.50 0.29
C SER A 34 -12.47 -8.76 -0.40
N GLU A 35 -12.28 -7.46 -0.64
CA GLU A 35 -13.25 -6.58 -1.28
C GLU A 35 -12.61 -5.23 -1.63
N VAL A 36 -13.33 -4.45 -2.44
CA VAL A 36 -12.84 -3.19 -2.99
C VAL A 36 -13.90 -2.09 -2.81
N PRO A 37 -14.03 -1.51 -1.61
CA PRO A 37 -15.08 -0.55 -1.27
C PRO A 37 -14.73 0.85 -1.76
N LEU A 38 -14.46 0.99 -3.07
CA LEU A 38 -14.11 2.26 -3.70
C LEU A 38 -15.32 3.17 -3.84
N LYS A 39 -15.05 4.47 -3.71
CA LYS A 39 -15.96 5.54 -4.12
C LYS A 39 -15.88 5.79 -5.62
N GLU A 40 -16.85 6.54 -6.13
CA GLU A 40 -16.92 6.92 -7.54
C GLU A 40 -15.65 7.67 -8.01
N PRO A 41 -15.28 7.55 -9.30
CA PRO A 41 -14.16 8.28 -9.89
C PRO A 41 -14.22 9.78 -9.58
N GLY A 42 -13.09 10.35 -9.18
CA GLY A 42 -12.97 11.76 -8.76
C GLY A 42 -13.21 12.00 -7.27
N GLN A 43 -13.73 11.03 -6.52
CA GLN A 43 -13.83 11.11 -5.07
C GLN A 43 -12.56 10.61 -4.36
N TYR A 44 -12.31 11.15 -3.17
CA TYR A 44 -11.19 10.71 -2.34
C TYR A 44 -11.55 9.43 -1.57
N ASN A 45 -10.75 8.39 -1.80
CA ASN A 45 -10.72 7.18 -0.97
C ASN A 45 -9.74 7.37 0.19
N HIS A 46 -10.07 6.81 1.35
CA HIS A 46 -9.18 6.77 2.49
C HIS A 46 -8.54 5.37 2.57
N MET A 47 -7.21 5.31 2.61
CA MET A 47 -6.48 4.07 2.83
C MET A 47 -5.70 4.17 4.14
N LYS A 48 -5.89 3.19 5.02
CA LYS A 48 -5.11 3.04 6.26
C LYS A 48 -4.33 1.74 6.17
N ILE A 49 -3.06 1.79 6.54
CA ILE A 49 -2.21 0.60 6.64
C ILE A 49 -1.64 0.57 8.06
N GLU A 50 -1.79 -0.55 8.74
CA GLU A 50 -1.09 -0.82 10.00
C GLU A 50 -0.06 -1.91 9.76
N ALA A 51 1.22 -1.60 10.02
CA ALA A 51 2.32 -2.55 9.98
C ALA A 51 2.86 -2.73 11.40
N THR A 52 2.67 -3.91 11.99
CA THR A 52 3.15 -4.25 13.33
C THR A 52 3.97 -5.53 13.29
N GLY A 53 5.29 -5.40 13.42
CA GLY A 53 6.20 -6.52 13.18
C GLY A 53 6.09 -7.01 11.74
N GLN A 54 5.59 -8.24 11.56
CA GLN A 54 5.31 -8.83 10.25
C GLN A 54 3.82 -8.89 9.91
N HIS A 55 2.97 -8.29 10.75
CA HIS A 55 1.53 -8.31 10.55
C HIS A 55 1.08 -7.00 9.90
N TYR A 56 0.38 -7.11 8.78
CA TYR A 56 -0.07 -5.97 7.99
C TYR A 56 -1.57 -6.01 7.84
N LYS A 57 -2.24 -4.91 8.18
CA LYS A 57 -3.68 -4.75 7.95
C LYS A 57 -3.93 -3.55 7.06
N VAL A 58 -4.83 -3.70 6.10
CA VAL A 58 -5.17 -2.68 5.12
C VAL A 58 -6.66 -2.40 5.19
N TRP A 59 -7.00 -1.12 5.33
CA TRP A 59 -8.36 -0.65 5.25
C TRP A 59 -8.53 0.29 4.07
N VAL A 60 -9.65 0.16 3.37
CA VAL A 60 -10.11 1.10 2.35
C VAL A 60 -11.49 1.59 2.77
N ASN A 61 -11.65 2.91 2.90
CA ASN A 61 -12.87 3.57 3.37
C ASN A 61 -13.43 2.90 4.65
N ASP A 62 -12.57 2.76 5.65
CA ASP A 62 -12.84 2.21 6.99
C ASP A 62 -13.20 0.72 7.05
N LYS A 63 -13.21 0.02 5.90
CA LYS A 63 -13.42 -1.43 5.85
C LYS A 63 -12.09 -2.16 5.77
N LEU A 64 -11.90 -3.17 6.63
CA LEU A 64 -10.73 -4.02 6.61
C LEU A 64 -10.82 -4.91 5.37
N VAL A 65 -9.91 -4.71 4.41
CA VAL A 65 -9.89 -5.44 3.14
C VAL A 65 -8.73 -6.43 3.04
N GLY A 66 -7.76 -6.33 3.94
CA GLY A 66 -6.57 -7.14 3.95
C GLY A 66 -6.00 -7.34 5.34
N ASP A 67 -5.63 -8.58 5.66
CA ASP A 67 -4.96 -8.99 6.88
C ASP A 67 -3.90 -10.03 6.48
N TYR A 68 -2.63 -9.63 6.51
CA TYR A 68 -1.52 -10.32 5.89
C TYR A 68 -0.39 -10.58 6.87
N THR A 69 0.28 -11.72 6.73
CA THR A 69 1.52 -12.03 7.44
C THR A 69 2.67 -12.08 6.45
N GLY A 70 3.67 -11.23 6.67
CA GLY A 70 4.88 -11.16 5.87
C GLY A 70 6.09 -11.87 6.50
N GLU A 71 7.21 -11.82 5.79
CA GLU A 71 8.49 -12.39 6.19
C GLU A 71 9.69 -11.48 5.86
N ARG A 72 9.45 -10.32 5.22
CA ARG A 72 10.50 -9.34 4.84
C ARG A 72 10.97 -8.48 6.01
N SER A 73 11.85 -7.50 5.77
CA SER A 73 12.37 -6.63 6.83
C SER A 73 11.24 -5.93 7.61
N THR A 74 11.34 -5.92 8.94
CA THR A 74 10.40 -5.21 9.83
C THR A 74 10.66 -3.70 9.93
N LYS A 75 11.66 -3.20 9.19
CA LYS A 75 12.06 -1.78 9.14
C LYS A 75 12.37 -1.38 7.71
N GLY A 76 11.97 -0.17 7.33
CA GLY A 76 12.17 0.35 5.98
C GLY A 76 11.61 1.77 5.84
N TYR A 77 11.38 2.16 4.59
CA TYR A 77 10.80 3.46 4.23
C TYR A 77 9.36 3.28 3.76
N VAL A 78 8.56 4.35 3.87
CA VAL A 78 7.25 4.46 3.22
C VAL A 78 7.44 5.25 1.93
N GLY A 79 6.86 4.76 0.83
CA GLY A 79 6.92 5.40 -0.48
C GLY A 79 5.58 5.32 -1.21
N VAL A 80 5.42 6.18 -2.22
CA VAL A 80 4.32 6.12 -3.17
C VAL A 80 4.90 5.80 -4.55
N GLN A 81 4.28 4.87 -5.26
CA GLN A 81 4.75 4.46 -6.58
C GLN A 81 4.27 5.45 -7.64
N ASN A 82 5.15 5.75 -8.61
CA ASN A 82 4.77 6.33 -9.89
C ASN A 82 4.86 5.21 -10.94
N HIS A 83 3.71 4.67 -11.34
CA HIS A 83 3.65 3.47 -12.19
C HIS A 83 4.02 3.77 -13.65
N ASP A 84 3.40 4.80 -14.25
CA ASP A 84 3.66 5.25 -15.62
C ASP A 84 3.09 6.67 -15.84
N PRO A 85 3.44 7.37 -16.94
CA PRO A 85 3.00 8.76 -17.17
C PRO A 85 1.48 8.98 -17.32
N ASN A 86 0.72 7.92 -17.65
CA ASN A 86 -0.74 7.99 -17.83
C ASN A 86 -1.51 7.65 -16.55
N SER A 87 -0.84 7.04 -15.58
CA SER A 87 -1.38 6.72 -14.25
C SER A 87 -1.38 7.93 -13.32
N ILE A 88 -2.31 8.86 -13.55
CA ILE A 88 -2.42 10.10 -12.76
C ILE A 88 -3.23 9.85 -11.48
N VAL A 89 -2.55 9.89 -10.35
CA VAL A 89 -3.16 9.83 -9.00
C VAL A 89 -2.78 11.07 -8.18
N ARG A 90 -3.65 11.48 -7.26
CA ARG A 90 -3.40 12.60 -6.33
C ARG A 90 -3.52 12.12 -4.89
N PHE A 91 -2.51 12.42 -4.09
CA PHE A 91 -2.49 12.11 -2.67
C PHE A 91 -2.70 13.38 -1.82
N LYS A 92 -3.32 13.22 -0.66
CA LYS A 92 -3.38 14.23 0.41
C LYS A 92 -3.41 13.54 1.77
N ASN A 93 -3.02 14.25 2.82
CA ASN A 93 -3.06 13.76 4.20
C ASN A 93 -2.28 12.45 4.42
N ILE A 94 -1.11 12.31 3.81
CA ILE A 94 -0.21 11.19 4.10
C ILE A 94 0.44 11.45 5.46
N VAL A 95 0.11 10.62 6.44
CA VAL A 95 0.62 10.70 7.81
C VAL A 95 1.17 9.34 8.21
N VAL A 96 2.36 9.34 8.82
CA VAL A 96 2.97 8.13 9.39
C VAL A 96 3.15 8.35 10.89
N THR A 97 2.54 7.47 11.67
CA THR A 97 2.64 7.49 13.14
C THR A 97 3.35 6.22 13.61
N PRO A 98 4.56 6.33 14.20
CA PRO A 98 5.20 5.19 14.84
C PRO A 98 4.31 4.64 15.96
N LYS A 99 4.23 3.30 16.09
CA LYS A 99 3.63 2.64 17.26
C LYS A 99 4.67 2.42 18.35
#